data_AF-A0A382ZXP8-F1
#
_entry.id   AF-A0A382ZXP8-F1
#
_cell.length_a   1.000
_cell.length_b   1.000
_cell.length_c   1.000
_cell.angle_alpha   90.00
_cell.angle_beta   90.00
_cell.angle_gamma   90.00
#
_symmetry.space_group_name_H-M   'P 1'
#
loop_
_entity.id
_entity.type
_entity.pdbx_description
1 polymer ?
#
loop_
_entity_poly.entity_id
_entity_poly.type
_entity_poly.pdbx_seq_one_letter_code
_entity_poly.pdbx_strand_id
1 'polypeptide(L)' 'MENALQLCLDNGVYFGTTASGPEAAAEWVDKGAQFFEVGSELDFIRRGATELIQNHRKAFGK' A
#
# COMPACT_ATOMS: atom_id res chain seq x y z
N MET A 1 15.05 3.35 -3.43
CA MET A 1 14.30 4.37 -2.65
C MET A 1 14.99 4.74 -1.34
N GLU A 2 15.72 3.82 -0.69
CA GLU A 2 16.40 4.11 0.60
C GLU A 2 17.38 5.29 0.53
N ASN A 3 18.15 5.44 -0.54
CA ASN A 3 19.02 6.61 -0.71
C ASN A 3 18.24 7.94 -0.76
N ALA A 4 17.04 7.93 -1.36
CA ALA A 4 16.19 9.11 -1.42
C ALA A 4 15.56 9.42 -0.05
N LEU A 5 15.16 8.38 0.69
CA LEU A 5 14.73 8.50 2.07
C LEU A 5 15.82 9.13 2.94
N GLN A 6 17.04 8.58 2.90
CA GLN A 6 18.16 9.11 3.69
C GLN A 6 18.43 10.58 3.37
N LEU A 7 18.47 10.95 2.09
CA LEU A 7 18.65 12.33 1.67
C LEU A 7 17.54 13.25 2.21
N CYS A 8 16.28 12.81 2.18
CA CYS A 8 15.18 13.57 2.74
C CYS A 8 15.31 13.75 4.25
N LEU A 9 15.66 12.69 4.99
CA LEU A 9 15.88 12.74 6.43
C LEU A 9 17.02 13.69 6.81
N ASP A 10 18.14 13.61 6.10
CA ASP A 10 19.32 14.48 6.32
C ASP A 10 18.99 15.97 6.12
N ASN A 11 17.98 16.28 5.31
CA ASN A 11 17.55 17.65 5.01
C ASN A 11 16.25 18.07 5.72
N GLY A 12 15.69 17.23 6.61
CA GLY A 12 14.44 17.53 7.31
C GLY A 12 13.22 17.62 6.38
N VAL A 13 13.26 16.96 5.22
CA VAL A 13 12.18 16.92 4.23
C VAL A 13 11.35 15.65 4.45
N TYR A 14 10.02 15.78 4.38
CA TYR A 14 9.13 14.62 4.43
C TYR A 14 9.33 13.71 3.21
N PHE A 15 9.43 12.41 3.48
CA PHE A 15 9.54 11.37 2.47
C PHE A 15 8.31 10.48 2.50
N GLY A 16 7.88 10.07 1.31
CA GLY A 16 6.90 9.00 1.16
C GLY A 16 7.09 8.25 -0.14
N THR A 17 6.44 7.10 -0.22
CA THR A 17 6.63 6.18 -1.35
C THR A 17 5.40 5.32 -1.60
N THR A 18 5.34 4.72 -2.79
CA THR A 18 4.31 3.73 -3.11
C THR A 18 4.79 2.36 -2.64
N ALA A 19 4.08 1.76 -1.69
CA ALA A 19 4.37 0.44 -1.16
C ALA A 19 3.56 -0.63 -1.90
N SER A 20 4.12 -1.83 -2.01
CA SER A 20 3.46 -2.97 -2.68
C SER A 20 2.29 -3.55 -1.88
N GLY A 21 2.19 -3.21 -0.60
CA GLY A 21 1.18 -3.72 0.32
C GLY A 21 1.34 -3.15 1.72
N PRO A 22 0.43 -3.50 2.65
CA PRO A 22 0.48 -3.04 4.04
C PRO A 22 1.77 -3.42 4.76
N GLU A 23 2.31 -4.62 4.52
CA GLU A 23 3.53 -5.11 5.16
C GLU A 23 4.75 -4.30 4.69
N ALA A 24 4.86 -4.08 3.38
CA ALA A 24 5.93 -3.24 2.83
C ALA A 24 5.78 -1.77 3.27
N ALA A 25 4.56 -1.27 3.45
CA ALA A 25 4.32 0.06 3.99
C ALA A 25 4.81 0.18 5.43
N ALA A 26 4.56 -0.84 6.27
CA ALA A 26 5.08 -0.90 7.63
C ALA A 26 6.62 -0.87 7.64
N GLU A 27 7.27 -1.66 6.79
CA GLU A 27 8.74 -1.62 6.64
C GLU A 27 9.27 -0.23 6.27
N TRP A 28 8.55 0.53 5.44
CA TRP A 28 8.93 1.90 5.09
C TRP A 28 8.73 2.89 6.23
N VAL A 29 7.65 2.74 6.99
CA VAL A 29 7.40 3.54 8.20
C VAL A 29 8.49 3.28 9.23
N ASP A 30 8.87 2.03 9.45
CA ASP A 30 9.95 1.64 10.38
C ASP A 30 11.31 2.23 9.98
N LYS A 31 11.53 2.42 8.67
CA LYS A 31 12.72 3.10 8.12
C LYS A 31 12.66 4.63 8.20
N GLY A 32 11.51 5.22 8.55
CA GLY A 32 11.34 6.66 8.74
C GLY A 32 10.54 7.38 7.64
N ALA A 33 9.91 6.67 6.71
CA ALA A 33 8.96 7.30 5.79
C ALA A 33 7.72 7.81 6.54
N GLN A 34 7.24 9.01 6.20
CA GLN A 34 6.15 9.67 6.92
C GLN A 34 4.79 9.51 6.24
N PHE A 35 4.77 9.17 4.95
CA PHE A 35 3.55 8.84 4.23
C PHE A 35 3.80 7.75 3.19
N PHE A 36 2.75 7.06 2.79
CA PHE A 36 2.83 6.04 1.75
C PHE A 36 1.51 5.92 1.00
N GLU A 37 1.57 5.36 -0.20
CA GLU A 37 0.42 4.96 -1.00
C GLU A 37 0.44 3.43 -1.13
N VAL A 38 -0.68 2.77 -0.82
CA VAL A 38 -0.85 1.32 -1.05
C VAL A 38 -2.02 1.12 -2.00
N GLY A 39 -1.71 1.11 -3.30
CA GLY A 39 -2.69 0.88 -4.38
C GLY A 39 -3.60 2.07 -4.68
N SER A 40 -4.25 2.01 -5.85
CA SER A 40 -5.18 3.05 -6.30
C SER A 40 -6.62 2.77 -5.85
N GLU A 41 -7.47 3.79 -5.82
CA GLU A 41 -8.91 3.66 -5.57
C GLU A 41 -9.56 2.62 -6.52
N LEU A 42 -9.16 2.62 -7.79
CA LEU A 42 -9.66 1.64 -8.77
C LEU A 42 -9.27 0.21 -8.40
N ASP A 43 -8.06 0.00 -7.85
CA ASP A 43 -7.63 -1.33 -7.40
C ASP A 43 -8.44 -1.79 -6.19
N PHE A 44 -8.75 -0.89 -5.24
CA PHE A 44 -9.62 -1.20 -4.10
C PHE A 44 -11.03 -1.60 -4.55
N ILE A 45 -11.63 -0.84 -5.47
CA ILE A 45 -12.96 -1.15 -6.01
C ILE A 45 -12.94 -2.51 -6.72
N ARG A 46 -11.95 -2.74 -7.59
CA ARG A 46 -11.82 -4.01 -8.33
C ARG A 46 -11.63 -5.19 -7.39
N ARG A 47 -10.78 -5.05 -6.36
CA ARG A 47 -10.51 -6.08 -5.37
C ARG A 47 -11.78 -6.41 -4.58
N GLY A 48 -12.44 -5.39 -4.02
CA GLY A 48 -13.67 -5.58 -3.25
C GLY A 48 -14.80 -6.23 -4.06
N ALA A 49 -15.00 -5.77 -5.31
CA ALA A 49 -15.99 -6.38 -6.21
C ALA A 49 -15.65 -7.85 -6.53
N THR A 50 -14.37 -8.14 -6.78
CA THR A 50 -13.91 -9.50 -7.06
C THR A 50 -14.11 -10.42 -5.86
N GLU A 51 -13.71 -9.98 -4.67
CA GLU A 51 -13.88 -10.73 -3.41
C GLU A 51 -15.35 -11.03 -3.13
N LEU A 52 -16.24 -10.05 -3.33
CA LEU A 52 -17.68 -10.24 -3.16
C LEU A 52 -18.23 -11.34 -4.08
N ILE A 53 -17.90 -11.30 -5.37
CA ILE A 53 -18.35 -12.31 -6.34
C ILE A 53 -17.78 -13.68 -5.99
N GLN A 54 -16.51 -13.76 -5.61
CA GLN A 54 -15.89 -15.02 -5.18
C GLN A 54 -16.58 -15.59 -3.94
N ASN A 55 -16.86 -14.77 -2.94
CA ASN A 55 -17.55 -15.18 -1.72
C ASN A 55 -18.99 -15.63 -2.01
N HIS A 56 -19.69 -14.92 -2.90
CA HIS A 56 -21.03 -15.31 -3.34
C HIS A 56 -21.02 -16.69 -4.03
N ARG A 57 -20.09 -16.90 -4.97
CA ARG A 57 -19.93 -18.19 -5.67
C ARG A 57 -19.60 -19.33 -4.69
N LYS A 58 -18.70 -19.09 -3.73
CA LYS A 58 -18.36 -20.07 -2.68
C LYS A 58 -19.56 -20.41 -1.81
N ALA A 59 -20.39 -19.42 -1.45
CA ALA A 59 -21.53 -19.61 -0.55
C ALA A 59 -22.73 -20.29 -1.23
N PHE A 60 -22.96 -20.03 -2.52
CA PHE A 60 -24.20 -20.41 -3.19
C PHE A 60 -24.03 -21.26 -4.47
N GLY A 61 -22.80 -21.62 -4.83
CA GLY A 61 -22.49 -22.71 -5.77
C GLY A 61 -23.02 -22.54 -7.20
N LYS A 62 -23.25 -21.31 -7.65
CA LYS A 62 -23.56 -21.00 -9.06
C LYS A 62 -22.40 -20.26 -9.73
#